data_AF-A0AAU9Y142-F1
#
_entry.id   AF-A0AAU9Y142-F1
#
_cell.length_a   1.000
_cell.length_b   1.000
_cell.length_c   1.000
_cell.angle_alpha   90.00
_cell.angle_beta   90.00
_cell.angle_gamma   90.00
#
_symmetry.space_group_name_H-M   'P 1'
#
loop_
_entity.id
_entity.type
_entity.pdbx_description
1 polymer ?
#
loop_
_entity_poly.entity_id
_entity_poly.type
_entity_poly.pdbx_seq_one_letter_code
_entity_poly.pdbx_strand_id
1 'polypeptide(L)'
;MAVIHSDLSYSSAVNNNTLYLLILPFSTKELEIDRVLEDKDKHSVRMLSDFLRSRKQFHGATCMQQQGSHEMKASGNFTLDQSWCRFVKKMWSVHIRNTGPVKNLTLQKSLRLDSDSETGTTDALVQTCNIVQGPFVIRKDVFQKIGGLIEGFGKLSLLEFFLRSKGELKIAKLGSCAWTSKIKRTDRGNLKGSKEVPEYANFANKHTVLRIVTENRIEWTACVANWKMCPEKPYVEPRGLPGVAAPICCSTVLWKMLSDFVRGLNKLGLEYRIVDGTLLGAVRSKAIIPWTYDVDIALPSSVYKNASTYTALEKVLENQYYIGMSFMDMPRGHILVPPYIDVNTAPYFDGPEDLEGKTLFSSDLEEAVKGMLPVSQYWRQRGYVDFYEAGQALMEGSSIATINNKQFVTVKDVDKMLSMNYGKNYRQPALKGEWSGLSDHNGP
;
A
#
# COMPACT_ATOMS: atom_id res chain seq x y z
N MET A 1 14.92 25.35 10.18
CA MET A 1 14.49 24.06 9.61
C MET A 1 13.04 23.89 10.02
N ALA A 2 12.18 23.47 9.10
CA ALA A 2 10.75 23.28 9.35
C ALA A 2 10.35 21.82 9.11
N VAL A 3 9.26 21.39 9.74
CA VAL A 3 8.72 20.03 9.63
C VAL A 3 7.46 20.05 8.78
N ILE A 4 7.34 19.10 7.86
CA ILE A 4 6.17 18.93 7.01
C ILE A 4 5.67 17.49 7.16
N HIS A 5 4.37 17.36 7.39
CA HIS A 5 3.68 16.09 7.56
C HIS A 5 2.95 15.68 6.29
N SER A 6 2.60 14.39 6.17
CA SER A 6 1.98 13.82 4.98
C SER A 6 0.56 14.33 4.69
N ASP A 7 -0.07 14.99 5.66
CA ASP A 7 -1.39 15.61 5.58
C ASP A 7 -1.35 17.13 5.37
N LEU A 8 -0.18 17.67 5.01
CA LEU A 8 0.01 19.11 4.77
C LEU A 8 -0.34 20.01 5.96
N SER A 9 -0.37 19.48 7.18
CA SER A 9 -0.41 20.32 8.39
C SER A 9 0.88 21.15 8.45
N TYR A 10 0.76 22.39 7.99
CA TYR A 10 1.83 23.38 7.96
C TYR A 10 2.08 23.80 9.39
N SER A 11 3.19 23.34 10.00
CA SER A 11 3.72 24.04 11.17
C SER A 11 3.99 25.48 10.73
N SER A 12 3.38 26.46 11.39
CA SER A 12 3.49 27.91 11.16
C SER A 12 4.92 28.47 11.24
N ALA A 13 5.94 27.60 11.31
CA ALA A 13 7.35 27.90 11.56
C ALA A 13 8.23 27.93 10.30
N VAL A 14 7.70 28.02 9.07
CA VAL A 14 8.54 28.30 7.90
C VAL A 14 8.88 29.79 7.84
N ASN A 15 9.78 30.21 8.73
CA ASN A 15 10.44 31.51 8.63
C ASN A 15 11.18 31.62 7.26
N ASN A 16 11.27 32.83 6.70
CA ASN A 16 12.04 33.13 5.48
C ASN A 16 13.47 32.57 5.54
N ASN A 17 14.08 32.48 6.72
CA ASN A 17 15.45 31.96 6.92
C ASN A 17 15.57 30.42 6.89
N THR A 18 14.49 29.67 6.66
CA THR A 18 14.55 28.20 6.63
C THR A 18 15.15 27.68 5.31
N LEU A 19 16.30 27.02 5.38
CA LEU A 19 16.99 26.42 4.22
C LEU A 19 16.60 24.94 3.96
N TYR A 20 16.27 24.19 5.01
CA TYR A 20 15.99 22.75 4.96
C TYR A 20 14.66 22.41 5.62
N LEU A 21 13.99 21.41 5.07
CA LEU A 21 12.71 20.89 5.52
C LEU A 21 12.87 19.41 5.90
N LEU A 22 12.35 19.01 7.06
CA LEU A 22 12.17 17.61 7.43
C LEU A 22 10.77 17.17 6.97
N ILE A 23 10.70 16.17 6.10
CA ILE A 23 9.45 15.58 5.63
C ILE A 23 9.20 14.29 6.40
N LEU A 24 8.00 14.15 6.96
CA LEU A 24 7.56 12.98 7.72
C LEU A 24 6.45 12.22 6.96
N PRO A 25 6.53 10.88 6.87
CA PRO A 25 5.57 10.05 6.12
C PRO A 25 4.22 9.83 6.83
N PHE A 26 3.90 10.62 7.85
CA PHE A 26 2.69 10.47 8.65
C PHE A 26 2.12 11.82 9.08
N SER A 27 0.82 11.83 9.39
CA SER A 27 0.09 12.94 9.99
C SER A 27 0.30 13.03 11.50
N THR A 28 0.42 14.26 12.02
CA THR A 28 0.35 14.53 13.46
C THR A 28 -0.30 15.89 13.72
N LYS A 29 -1.06 15.98 14.82
CA LYS A 29 -1.62 17.24 15.31
C LYS A 29 -0.61 18.06 16.12
N GLU A 30 0.51 17.44 16.47
CA GLU A 30 1.59 18.07 17.24
C GLU A 30 2.38 19.04 16.35
N LEU A 31 2.34 20.33 16.67
CA LEU A 31 3.00 21.39 15.91
C LEU A 31 4.43 21.64 16.42
N GLU A 32 4.75 21.20 17.64
CA GLU A 32 6.08 21.34 18.24
C GLU A 32 7.00 20.18 17.85
N ILE A 33 8.06 20.49 17.08
CA ILE A 33 9.05 19.51 16.62
C ILE A 33 9.67 18.70 17.77
N ASP A 34 9.86 19.33 18.93
CA ASP A 34 10.49 18.71 20.10
C ASP A 34 9.65 17.63 20.76
N ARG A 35 8.33 17.64 20.54
CA ARG A 35 7.41 16.58 21.00
C ARG A 35 7.29 15.45 19.99
N VAL A 36 7.52 15.75 18.71
CA VAL A 36 7.51 14.75 17.63
C VAL A 36 8.81 13.95 17.61
N LEU A 37 9.96 14.61 17.63
CA LEU A 37 11.28 13.99 17.46
C LEU A 37 11.92 13.60 18.80
N GLU A 38 12.51 12.40 18.84
CA GLU A 38 13.41 12.00 19.93
C GLU A 38 14.82 12.59 19.71
N ASP A 39 15.67 12.61 20.74
CA ASP A 39 17.01 13.19 20.64
C ASP A 39 17.87 12.54 19.54
N LYS A 40 17.69 11.23 19.32
CA LYS A 40 18.33 10.50 18.22
C LYS A 40 17.87 10.99 16.84
N ASP A 41 16.59 11.32 16.69
CA ASP A 41 16.04 11.88 15.46
C ASP A 41 16.56 13.31 15.25
N LYS A 42 16.58 14.14 16.31
CA LYS A 42 17.14 15.50 16.27
C LYS A 42 18.62 15.49 15.86
N HIS A 43 19.40 14.54 16.39
CA HIS A 43 20.80 14.34 16.01
C HIS A 43 20.92 13.98 14.52
N SER A 44 20.14 13.00 14.06
CA SER A 44 20.12 12.58 12.65
C SER A 44 19.73 13.73 11.71
N VAL A 45 18.73 14.53 12.08
CA VAL A 45 18.31 15.73 11.35
C VAL A 45 19.46 16.75 11.20
N ARG A 46 20.24 17.00 12.27
CA ARG A 46 21.41 17.89 12.23
C ARG A 46 22.48 17.35 11.27
N MET A 47 22.83 16.07 11.39
CA MET A 47 23.80 15.42 10.51
C MET A 47 23.42 15.53 9.03
N LEU A 48 22.15 15.26 8.70
CA LEU A 48 21.66 15.34 7.33
C LEU A 48 21.68 16.78 6.79
N SER A 49 21.35 17.76 7.63
CA SER A 49 21.40 19.18 7.26
C SER A 49 22.82 19.66 7.01
N ASP A 50 23.79 19.23 7.84
CA ASP A 50 25.21 19.57 7.68
C ASP A 50 25.81 18.89 6.44
N PHE A 51 25.41 17.64 6.17
CA PHE A 51 25.73 16.95 4.92
C PHE A 51 25.24 17.74 3.71
N LEU A 52 23.97 18.16 3.70
CA LEU A 52 23.43 18.96 2.60
C LEU A 52 24.13 20.33 2.49
N ARG A 53 24.54 20.95 3.60
CA ARG A 53 25.30 22.21 3.55
C ARG A 53 26.64 22.04 2.82
N SER A 54 27.35 20.95 3.08
CA SER A 54 28.66 20.65 2.50
C SER A 54 28.60 20.00 1.10
N ARG A 55 27.46 19.42 0.71
CA ARG A 55 27.28 18.69 -0.54
C ARG A 55 26.14 19.27 -1.37
N LYS A 56 26.44 20.35 -2.10
CA LYS A 56 25.48 21.08 -2.94
C LYS A 56 24.84 20.24 -4.05
N GLN A 57 25.50 19.17 -4.49
CA GLN A 57 25.00 18.28 -5.54
C GLN A 57 23.80 17.41 -5.11
N PHE A 58 23.55 17.27 -3.81
CA PHE A 58 22.38 16.55 -3.30
C PHE A 58 21.24 17.53 -3.00
N HIS A 59 20.04 17.11 -3.38
CA HIS A 59 18.79 17.84 -3.18
C HIS A 59 18.18 17.53 -1.81
N GLY A 60 18.36 16.31 -1.31
CA GLY A 60 17.91 15.87 0.00
C GLY A 60 18.74 14.72 0.54
N ALA A 61 18.48 14.33 1.78
CA ALA A 61 19.20 13.25 2.46
C ALA A 61 18.31 12.56 3.50
N THR A 62 18.57 11.28 3.77
CA THR A 62 17.93 10.47 4.81
C THR A 62 18.93 9.50 5.44
N CYS A 63 18.51 8.79 6.47
CA CYS A 63 19.26 7.73 7.11
C CYS A 63 18.96 6.38 6.47
N MET A 64 19.98 5.53 6.36
CA MET A 64 19.81 4.15 5.93
C MET A 64 18.98 3.36 6.96
N GLN A 65 18.10 2.48 6.49
CA GLN A 65 17.47 1.47 7.34
C GLN A 65 18.39 0.24 7.44
N GLN A 66 19.25 0.20 8.46
CA GLN A 66 20.08 -0.97 8.74
C GLN A 66 19.26 -2.07 9.44
N GLN A 67 19.38 -3.32 8.98
CA GLN A 67 19.12 -4.51 9.82
C GLN A 67 20.42 -4.92 10.53
N GLY A 68 20.27 -5.64 11.65
CA GLY A 68 21.32 -5.95 12.62
C GLY A 68 22.67 -6.41 12.04
N SER A 69 23.72 -5.97 12.73
CA SER A 69 25.12 -6.42 12.73
C SER A 69 25.51 -7.51 11.72
N HIS A 70 25.87 -7.11 10.51
CA HIS A 70 26.88 -7.84 9.74
C HIS A 70 27.84 -6.83 9.10
N GLU A 71 29.13 -7.07 9.30
CA GLU A 71 30.24 -6.20 8.86
C GLU A 71 30.15 -5.89 7.36
N MET A 72 30.06 -4.60 7.06
CA MET A 72 29.98 -4.08 5.69
C MET A 72 31.39 -4.03 5.09
N LYS A 73 31.69 -4.88 4.11
CA LYS A 73 32.88 -4.71 3.25
C LYS A 73 32.54 -3.84 2.04
N ALA A 74 33.33 -2.78 1.87
CA ALA A 74 33.21 -1.80 0.79
C ALA A 74 33.80 -2.33 -0.52
N SER A 75 33.11 -3.26 -1.19
CA SER A 75 33.29 -3.46 -2.63
C SER A 75 32.08 -4.18 -3.22
N GLY A 76 31.26 -3.48 -4.02
CA GLY A 76 30.28 -4.11 -4.92
C GLY A 76 28.87 -4.38 -4.37
N ASN A 77 28.54 -4.06 -3.12
CA ASN A 77 27.16 -4.23 -2.62
C ASN A 77 26.27 -3.04 -3.04
N PHE A 78 25.44 -3.25 -4.06
CA PHE A 78 24.44 -2.29 -4.56
C PHE A 78 23.23 -2.10 -3.63
N THR A 79 23.08 -2.98 -2.62
CA THR A 79 21.95 -3.02 -1.69
C THR A 79 22.48 -2.89 -0.26
N LEU A 80 22.56 -1.65 0.25
CA LEU A 80 22.91 -1.37 1.65
C LEU A 80 21.68 -1.18 2.54
N ASP A 81 20.54 -0.86 1.92
CA ASP A 81 19.28 -0.52 2.56
C ASP A 81 18.17 -1.29 1.82
N GLN A 82 17.25 -1.92 2.57
CA GLN A 82 16.12 -2.65 2.01
C GLN A 82 14.91 -1.76 1.69
N SER A 83 15.03 -0.45 1.86
CA SER A 83 14.01 0.54 1.49
C SER A 83 14.26 1.16 0.12
N TRP A 84 13.21 1.74 -0.46
CA TRP A 84 13.22 2.34 -1.80
C TRP A 84 14.41 3.27 -2.03
N CYS A 85 15.12 3.11 -3.15
CA CYS A 85 16.24 3.97 -3.51
C CYS A 85 16.11 4.58 -4.91
N ARG A 86 15.83 3.75 -5.92
CA ARG A 86 15.69 4.21 -7.29
C ARG A 86 14.30 3.91 -7.81
N PHE A 87 13.72 4.84 -8.57
CA PHE A 87 12.52 4.58 -9.34
C PHE A 87 12.61 5.12 -10.76
N VAL A 88 11.81 4.53 -11.63
CA VAL A 88 11.50 5.04 -12.97
C VAL A 88 10.00 4.90 -13.22
N LYS A 89 9.42 5.89 -13.91
CA LYS A 89 8.11 5.75 -14.54
C LYS A 89 8.33 5.52 -16.02
N LYS A 90 7.86 4.40 -16.53
CA LYS A 90 7.85 4.11 -17.97
C LYS A 90 6.43 3.77 -18.38
N MET A 91 5.89 4.59 -19.29
CA MET A 91 4.50 4.52 -19.75
C MET A 91 3.51 4.49 -18.57
N TRP A 92 2.86 3.34 -18.37
CA TRP A 92 1.82 3.05 -17.38
C TRP A 92 2.34 2.31 -16.14
N SER A 93 3.65 2.09 -16.00
CA SER A 93 4.25 1.34 -14.89
C SER A 93 5.26 2.19 -14.14
N VAL A 94 5.28 2.08 -12.81
CA VAL A 94 6.31 2.64 -11.94
C VAL A 94 7.13 1.48 -11.36
N HIS A 95 8.43 1.48 -11.57
CA HIS A 95 9.33 0.46 -11.02
C HIS A 95 10.19 1.09 -9.92
N ILE A 96 10.25 0.46 -8.76
CA ILE A 96 10.99 0.91 -7.59
C ILE A 96 11.95 -0.19 -7.17
N ARG A 97 13.23 0.14 -7.08
CA ARG A 97 14.32 -0.75 -6.69
C ARG A 97 15.03 -0.22 -5.46
N ASN A 98 15.56 -1.13 -4.66
CA ASN A 98 16.31 -0.79 -3.45
C ASN A 98 17.80 -0.55 -3.75
N THR A 99 18.22 -0.86 -4.98
CA THR A 99 19.59 -0.71 -5.45
C THR A 99 19.92 0.73 -5.83
N GLY A 100 21.16 1.12 -5.63
CA GLY A 100 21.68 2.40 -6.08
C GLY A 100 23.18 2.56 -5.84
N PRO A 101 23.85 3.51 -6.53
CA PRO A 101 25.29 3.68 -6.41
C PRO A 101 25.71 4.00 -4.97
N VAL A 102 26.68 3.24 -4.45
CA VAL A 102 27.24 3.40 -3.12
C VAL A 102 28.65 3.97 -3.24
N LYS A 103 28.95 4.99 -2.43
CA LYS A 103 30.31 5.57 -2.33
C LYS A 103 30.67 5.79 -0.87
N ASN A 104 31.93 5.58 -0.52
CA ASN A 104 32.47 6.09 0.73
C ASN A 104 32.84 7.57 0.53
N LEU A 105 32.32 8.45 1.40
CA LEU A 105 32.58 9.88 1.34
C LEU A 105 33.16 10.34 2.67
N THR A 106 34.31 10.99 2.62
CA THR A 106 34.91 11.65 3.78
C THR A 106 34.10 12.92 4.11
N LEU A 107 33.52 12.95 5.31
CA LEU A 107 32.77 14.08 5.85
C LEU A 107 33.68 14.85 6.82
N GLN A 108 33.74 16.18 6.69
CA GLN A 108 34.34 17.03 7.72
C GLN A 108 33.37 17.15 8.90
N LYS A 109 33.84 16.93 10.13
CA LYS A 109 33.06 17.28 11.33
C LYS A 109 32.78 18.79 11.31
N SER A 110 31.51 19.16 11.22
CA SER A 110 31.06 20.54 11.42
C SER A 110 31.03 20.84 12.92
N LEU A 111 31.81 21.87 13.33
CA LEU A 111 31.94 22.51 14.65
C LEU A 111 30.96 22.03 15.73
N ARG A 112 31.50 21.30 16.73
CA ARG A 112 30.83 21.08 18.03
C ARG A 112 30.73 22.42 18.76
N LEU A 113 29.57 22.66 19.35
CA LEU A 113 29.30 23.81 20.24
C LEU A 113 29.72 23.55 21.69
N ASP A 114 30.27 22.37 21.99
CA ASP A 114 30.87 22.07 23.29
C ASP A 114 32.34 21.73 23.09
N SER A 115 33.15 22.44 23.87
CA SER A 115 34.61 22.39 23.97
C SER A 115 35.19 21.00 23.79
N ASP A 116 35.72 20.73 22.60
CA ASP A 116 37.08 20.24 22.39
C ASP A 116 37.37 20.21 20.89
N SER A 117 38.49 20.87 20.54
CA SER A 117 38.95 21.10 19.18
C SER A 117 39.51 19.81 18.56
N GLU A 118 38.66 19.03 17.92
CA GLU A 118 39.11 18.02 16.96
C GLU A 118 38.43 18.21 15.59
N THR A 119 39.19 18.80 14.67
CA THR A 119 38.97 18.76 13.23
C THR A 119 39.17 17.32 12.72
N GLY A 120 38.23 16.43 13.02
CA GLY A 120 38.24 15.06 12.51
C GLY A 120 37.46 14.92 11.20
N THR A 121 37.93 14.06 10.31
CA THR A 121 37.14 13.55 9.19
C THR A 121 36.51 12.22 9.56
N THR A 122 35.25 11.99 9.18
CA THR A 122 34.59 10.69 9.33
C THR A 122 34.16 10.19 7.97
N ASP A 123 34.57 8.98 7.63
CA ASP A 123 34.10 8.30 6.43
C ASP A 123 32.65 7.86 6.63
N ALA A 124 31.80 8.20 5.67
CA ALA A 124 30.40 7.82 5.67
C ALA A 124 30.05 7.11 4.36
N LEU A 125 29.43 5.94 4.49
CA LEU A 125 28.80 5.26 3.38
C LEU A 125 27.55 6.05 2.94
N VAL A 126 27.52 6.41 1.67
CA VAL A 126 26.43 7.14 1.05
C VAL A 126 25.90 6.37 -0.16
N GLN A 127 24.62 6.01 -0.11
CA GLN A 127 23.89 5.48 -1.27
C GLN A 127 23.15 6.64 -1.95
N THR A 128 23.30 6.76 -3.27
CA THR A 128 22.61 7.79 -4.06
C THR A 128 21.31 7.24 -4.62
N CYS A 129 20.22 7.92 -4.30
CA CYS A 129 18.84 7.53 -4.57
C CYS A 129 18.07 8.68 -5.25
N ASN A 130 16.93 8.40 -5.87
CA ASN A 130 16.00 9.42 -6.38
C ASN A 130 14.60 9.35 -5.74
N ILE A 131 14.40 8.40 -4.81
CA ILE A 131 13.20 8.22 -3.98
C ILE A 131 13.59 7.72 -2.60
N VAL A 132 12.71 7.92 -1.61
CA VAL A 132 12.79 7.32 -0.28
C VAL A 132 11.40 6.94 0.23
N GLN A 133 11.32 5.91 1.09
CA GLN A 133 10.08 5.39 1.66
C GLN A 133 9.78 5.93 3.09
N GLY A 134 10.63 6.79 3.65
CA GLY A 134 10.55 7.22 5.04
C GLY A 134 10.89 8.70 5.25
N PRO A 135 11.18 9.13 6.50
CA PRO A 135 11.56 10.51 6.80
C PRO A 135 12.77 10.96 6.00
N PHE A 136 12.81 12.22 5.55
CA PHE A 136 13.99 12.78 4.88
C PHE A 136 14.08 14.28 5.05
N VAL A 137 15.31 14.80 4.94
CA VAL A 137 15.59 16.23 4.90
C VAL A 137 15.78 16.66 3.45
N ILE A 138 15.15 17.75 3.03
CA ILE A 138 15.25 18.28 1.66
C ILE A 138 15.48 19.79 1.69
N ARG A 139 16.15 20.33 0.68
CA ARG A 139 16.27 21.78 0.52
C ARG A 139 14.90 22.40 0.22
N LYS A 140 14.62 23.53 0.88
CA LYS A 140 13.31 24.21 0.77
C LYS A 140 12.99 24.63 -0.67
N ASP A 141 13.96 25.21 -1.37
CA ASP A 141 13.82 25.66 -2.75
C ASP A 141 13.49 24.49 -3.70
N VAL A 142 14.14 23.34 -3.54
CA VAL A 142 13.85 22.14 -4.33
C VAL A 142 12.45 21.61 -4.06
N PHE A 143 12.05 21.51 -2.79
CA PHE A 143 10.71 21.05 -2.41
C PHE A 143 9.62 21.98 -2.95
N GLN A 144 9.82 23.30 -2.86
CA GLN A 144 8.91 24.31 -3.39
C GLN A 144 8.84 24.26 -4.93
N LYS A 145 9.98 24.08 -5.61
CA LYS A 145 10.05 23.95 -7.07
C LYS A 145 9.25 22.77 -7.59
N ILE A 146 9.20 21.66 -6.85
CA ILE A 146 8.40 20.48 -7.21
C ILE A 146 6.90 20.71 -6.92
N GLY A 147 6.57 21.64 -6.02
CA GLY A 147 5.20 21.99 -5.63
C GLY A 147 4.75 21.40 -4.29
N GLY A 148 5.69 20.99 -3.42
CA GLY A 148 5.40 20.42 -2.10
C GLY A 148 4.64 19.10 -2.14
N LEU A 149 4.07 18.65 -1.00
CA LEU A 149 3.16 17.50 -0.96
C LEU A 149 1.77 17.91 -1.45
N ILE A 150 0.95 16.96 -1.93
CA ILE A 150 -0.43 17.21 -2.37
C ILE A 150 -1.36 16.26 -1.61
N GLU A 151 -2.55 16.74 -1.26
CA GLU A 151 -3.58 15.95 -0.57
C GLU A 151 -4.21 14.89 -1.47
N GLY A 152 -4.91 13.93 -0.85
CA GLY A 152 -5.71 12.93 -1.56
C GLY A 152 -4.97 11.66 -1.96
N PHE A 153 -3.69 11.53 -1.61
CA PHE A 153 -2.85 10.35 -1.89
C PHE A 153 -2.51 9.52 -0.66
N GLY A 154 -2.86 9.96 0.56
CA GLY A 154 -2.66 9.24 1.83
C GLY A 154 -1.30 8.52 1.94
N LYS A 155 -1.30 7.18 1.96
CA LYS A 155 -0.04 6.39 2.04
C LYS A 155 0.90 6.60 0.84
N LEU A 156 0.37 7.02 -0.32
CA LEU A 156 1.13 7.29 -1.54
C LEU A 156 1.63 8.74 -1.64
N SER A 157 1.36 9.62 -0.68
CA SER A 157 1.75 11.05 -0.77
C SER A 157 3.24 11.25 -1.05
N LEU A 158 4.13 10.44 -0.46
CA LEU A 158 5.56 10.53 -0.77
C LEU A 158 5.88 10.03 -2.18
N LEU A 159 5.30 8.90 -2.60
CA LEU A 159 5.50 8.39 -3.95
C LEU A 159 5.02 9.40 -5.00
N GLU A 160 3.87 10.04 -4.77
CA GLU A 160 3.32 11.09 -5.61
C GLU A 160 4.29 12.28 -5.77
N PHE A 161 4.86 12.74 -4.65
CA PHE A 161 5.86 13.80 -4.66
C PHE A 161 7.09 13.42 -5.48
N PHE A 162 7.66 12.23 -5.26
CA PHE A 162 8.82 11.77 -6.00
C PHE A 162 8.49 11.58 -7.48
N LEU A 163 7.30 11.09 -7.83
CA LEU A 163 6.90 10.89 -9.22
C LEU A 163 6.86 12.20 -10.01
N ARG A 164 6.39 13.31 -9.40
CA ARG A 164 6.44 14.65 -10.00
C ARG A 164 7.85 15.16 -10.26
N SER A 165 8.84 14.66 -9.51
CA SER A 165 10.25 14.97 -9.75
C SER A 165 10.86 14.26 -10.96
N LYS A 166 10.11 13.35 -11.61
CA LYS A 166 10.55 12.60 -12.81
C LYS A 166 11.85 11.82 -12.63
N GLY A 167 12.21 11.49 -11.38
CA GLY A 167 13.43 10.77 -11.06
C GLY A 167 14.70 11.63 -11.08
N GLU A 168 14.57 12.95 -11.18
CA GLU A 168 15.70 13.90 -11.27
C GLU A 168 16.31 14.25 -9.89
N LEU A 169 15.64 13.87 -8.80
CA LEU A 169 16.15 14.11 -7.45
C LEU A 169 17.40 13.29 -7.16
N LYS A 170 18.37 13.91 -6.48
CA LYS A 170 19.55 13.25 -5.90
C LYS A 170 19.40 13.29 -4.39
N ILE A 171 19.02 12.16 -3.82
CA ILE A 171 18.83 11.95 -2.38
C ILE A 171 19.96 11.07 -1.86
N ALA A 172 20.65 11.52 -0.82
CA ALA A 172 21.67 10.72 -0.14
C ALA A 172 21.05 9.88 0.98
N LYS A 173 21.30 8.57 1.03
CA LYS A 173 21.09 7.77 2.24
C LYS A 173 22.41 7.62 2.97
N LEU A 174 22.49 8.06 4.22
CA LEU A 174 23.70 8.01 5.04
C LEU A 174 23.63 6.82 6.02
N GLY A 175 24.69 6.02 6.04
CA GLY A 175 24.85 4.94 7.04
C GLY A 175 25.21 5.44 8.45
N SER A 176 25.58 6.71 8.58
CA SER A 176 26.04 7.32 9.83
C SER A 176 24.91 7.88 10.70
N CYS A 177 23.65 7.74 10.30
CA CYS A 177 22.50 8.20 11.08
C CYS A 177 21.38 7.16 11.07
N ALA A 178 20.38 7.32 11.95
CA ALA A 178 19.28 6.37 12.06
C ALA A 178 18.00 7.02 12.61
N TRP A 179 16.88 6.70 11.99
CA TRP A 179 15.55 7.11 12.44
C TRP A 179 14.95 6.15 13.46
N THR A 180 14.29 6.68 14.47
CA THR A 180 13.52 5.90 15.46
C THR A 180 12.29 5.27 14.81
N SER A 181 11.75 4.20 15.42
CA SER A 181 10.51 3.57 14.94
C SER A 181 9.32 4.54 14.98
N LYS A 182 9.32 5.49 15.94
CA LYS A 182 8.29 6.51 16.11
C LYS A 182 8.05 7.27 14.81
N ILE A 183 9.10 7.75 14.15
CA ILE A 183 8.95 8.60 12.96
C ILE A 183 9.02 7.84 11.62
N LYS A 184 9.43 6.58 11.62
CA LYS A 184 9.47 5.74 10.41
C LYS A 184 8.09 5.25 9.96
N ARG A 185 7.07 5.38 10.78
CA ARG A 185 5.70 4.93 10.46
C ARG A 185 5.13 5.70 9.27
N THR A 186 4.38 5.01 8.42
CA THR A 186 3.58 5.64 7.36
C THR A 186 2.11 5.52 7.72
N ASP A 187 1.34 6.59 7.56
CA ASP A 187 -0.11 6.53 7.67
C ASP A 187 -0.81 7.18 6.47
N ARG A 188 -2.13 7.33 6.56
CA ARG A 188 -2.97 7.80 5.47
C ARG A 188 -3.12 9.33 5.48
N GLY A 189 -2.29 10.05 6.23
CA GLY A 189 -2.40 11.50 6.32
C GLY A 189 -3.76 11.95 6.87
N ASN A 190 -4.40 12.90 6.19
CA ASN A 190 -5.74 13.40 6.51
C ASN A 190 -6.84 12.33 6.32
N LEU A 191 -6.56 11.24 5.60
CA LEU A 191 -7.47 10.09 5.43
C LEU A 191 -7.34 9.06 6.56
N LYS A 192 -6.50 9.31 7.58
CA LYS A 192 -6.35 8.40 8.71
C LYS A 192 -7.67 8.25 9.47
N GLY A 193 -8.12 7.01 9.63
CA GLY A 193 -9.41 6.68 10.23
C GLY A 193 -10.62 6.85 9.27
N SER A 194 -10.41 7.32 8.05
CA SER A 194 -11.45 7.39 7.03
C SER A 194 -11.72 6.02 6.41
N LYS A 195 -12.99 5.76 6.09
CA LYS A 195 -13.42 4.60 5.29
C LYS A 195 -13.20 4.79 3.78
N GLU A 196 -12.97 6.02 3.34
CA GLU A 196 -12.69 6.32 1.93
C GLU A 196 -11.29 5.85 1.59
N VAL A 197 -11.08 5.11 0.49
CA VAL A 197 -9.76 4.63 0.03
C VAL A 197 -9.38 5.11 -1.38
N PRO A 198 -9.48 6.42 -1.67
CA PRO A 198 -9.29 6.93 -3.02
C PRO A 198 -7.81 6.98 -3.43
N GLU A 199 -6.86 6.74 -2.53
CA GLU A 199 -5.43 7.04 -2.74
C GLU A 199 -4.85 6.41 -4.01
N TYR A 200 -5.07 5.11 -4.20
CA TYR A 200 -4.51 4.38 -5.32
C TYR A 200 -5.19 4.76 -6.63
N ALA A 201 -6.52 4.87 -6.64
CA ALA A 201 -7.28 5.29 -7.82
C ALA A 201 -6.93 6.74 -8.22
N ASN A 202 -6.85 7.66 -7.26
CA ASN A 202 -6.40 9.04 -7.48
C ASN A 202 -5.00 9.08 -8.07
N PHE A 203 -4.06 8.31 -7.50
CA PHE A 203 -2.70 8.21 -8.00
C PHE A 203 -2.67 7.67 -9.44
N ALA A 204 -3.46 6.63 -9.71
CA ALA A 204 -3.56 6.00 -11.01
C ALA A 204 -4.09 6.97 -12.07
N ASN A 205 -5.18 7.66 -11.78
CA ASN A 205 -5.83 8.62 -12.67
C ASN A 205 -4.92 9.83 -12.94
N LYS A 206 -4.36 10.43 -11.88
CA LYS A 206 -3.54 11.63 -11.99
C LYS A 206 -2.24 11.39 -12.76
N HIS A 207 -1.64 10.21 -12.60
CA HIS A 207 -0.31 9.93 -13.17
C HIS A 207 -0.34 8.93 -14.32
N THR A 208 -1.51 8.42 -14.70
CA THR A 208 -1.67 7.34 -15.68
C THR A 208 -0.76 6.16 -15.33
N VAL A 209 -0.76 5.77 -14.06
CA VAL A 209 -0.01 4.61 -13.54
C VAL A 209 -1.01 3.51 -13.30
N LEU A 210 -0.84 2.37 -13.96
CA LEU A 210 -1.64 1.17 -13.80
C LEU A 210 -1.09 0.24 -12.71
N ARG A 211 0.23 0.23 -12.53
CA ARG A 211 0.89 -0.61 -11.52
C ARG A 211 2.19 -0.02 -10.97
N ILE A 212 2.56 -0.50 -9.79
CA ILE A 212 3.82 -0.27 -9.11
C ILE A 212 4.53 -1.61 -8.92
N VAL A 213 5.78 -1.71 -9.36
CA VAL A 213 6.60 -2.93 -9.29
C VAL A 213 7.74 -2.68 -8.30
N THR A 214 7.84 -3.50 -7.26
CA THR A 214 8.93 -3.49 -6.28
C THR A 214 9.68 -4.83 -6.30
N GLU A 215 10.74 -4.99 -5.51
CA GLU A 215 11.56 -6.21 -5.43
C GLU A 215 10.75 -7.51 -5.25
N ASN A 216 9.70 -7.45 -4.43
CA ASN A 216 8.97 -8.62 -3.95
C ASN A 216 7.45 -8.52 -4.18
N ARG A 217 6.99 -7.53 -4.95
CA ARG A 217 5.56 -7.29 -5.15
C ARG A 217 5.25 -6.55 -6.44
N ILE A 218 4.09 -6.84 -7.01
CA ILE A 218 3.42 -5.99 -8.00
C ILE A 218 2.09 -5.52 -7.42
N GLU A 219 1.87 -4.21 -7.39
CA GLU A 219 0.67 -3.55 -6.88
C GLU A 219 -0.08 -2.88 -8.03
N TRP A 220 -1.39 -3.04 -8.10
CA TRP A 220 -2.22 -2.39 -9.13
C TRP A 220 -2.95 -1.18 -8.55
N THR A 221 -2.64 -0.02 -9.10
CA THR A 221 -3.17 1.26 -8.62
C THR A 221 -4.61 1.49 -9.07
N ALA A 222 -5.06 0.80 -10.11
CA ALA A 222 -6.45 0.83 -10.53
C ALA A 222 -6.84 -0.51 -11.18
N CYS A 223 -8.15 -0.76 -11.24
CA CYS A 223 -8.68 -2.08 -11.44
C CYS A 223 -9.86 -2.27 -12.40
N VAL A 224 -9.73 -3.14 -13.42
CA VAL A 224 -10.81 -3.49 -14.36
C VAL A 224 -11.43 -4.83 -14.04
N ALA A 225 -12.75 -4.85 -13.82
CA ALA A 225 -13.54 -6.07 -13.80
C ALA A 225 -14.46 -6.07 -15.03
N ASN A 226 -14.40 -7.12 -15.85
CA ASN A 226 -15.35 -7.33 -16.95
C ASN A 226 -15.46 -8.82 -17.24
N TRP A 227 -16.51 -9.22 -17.94
CA TRP A 227 -16.80 -10.63 -18.21
C TRP A 227 -15.68 -11.39 -18.95
N LYS A 228 -14.88 -10.72 -19.79
CA LYS A 228 -13.78 -11.37 -20.54
C LYS A 228 -12.60 -11.68 -19.63
N MET A 229 -12.25 -10.75 -18.75
CA MET A 229 -11.11 -10.87 -17.84
C MET A 229 -11.47 -11.61 -16.54
N CYS A 230 -12.75 -11.60 -16.17
CA CYS A 230 -13.24 -12.09 -14.89
C CYS A 230 -14.34 -13.14 -15.05
N PRO A 231 -14.03 -14.33 -15.60
CA PRO A 231 -15.00 -15.41 -15.65
C PRO A 231 -15.40 -15.84 -14.23
N GLU A 232 -16.66 -16.23 -14.04
CA GLU A 232 -17.14 -16.78 -12.77
C GLU A 232 -16.65 -18.22 -12.60
N LYS A 233 -15.40 -18.37 -12.18
CA LYS A 233 -14.74 -19.65 -11.91
C LYS A 233 -13.74 -19.47 -10.76
N PRO A 234 -13.29 -20.57 -10.13
CA PRO A 234 -12.32 -20.49 -9.04
C PRO A 234 -11.09 -19.69 -9.45
N TYR A 235 -10.66 -18.78 -8.58
CA TYR A 235 -9.46 -18.00 -8.78
C TYR A 235 -8.26 -18.94 -8.85
N VAL A 236 -7.48 -18.80 -9.92
CA VAL A 236 -6.19 -19.45 -10.08
C VAL A 236 -5.15 -18.35 -10.04
N GLU A 237 -4.23 -18.46 -9.09
CA GLU A 237 -3.14 -17.51 -8.97
C GLU A 237 -2.33 -17.51 -10.28
N PRO A 238 -2.14 -16.33 -10.91
CA PRO A 238 -1.44 -16.27 -12.17
C PRO A 238 0.02 -16.67 -12.00
N ARG A 239 0.57 -17.37 -13.00
CA ARG A 239 1.98 -17.74 -13.06
C ARG A 239 2.59 -17.25 -14.37
N GLY A 240 3.83 -16.76 -14.29
CA GLY A 240 4.53 -16.20 -15.44
C GLY A 240 3.93 -14.91 -15.98
N LEU A 241 4.66 -14.28 -16.90
CA LEU A 241 4.14 -13.16 -17.68
C LEU A 241 3.26 -13.68 -18.83
N PRO A 242 2.18 -12.97 -19.22
CA PRO A 242 1.71 -11.68 -18.69
C PRO A 242 0.80 -11.79 -17.45
N GLY A 243 0.39 -12.99 -17.04
CA GLY A 243 -0.62 -13.18 -15.99
C GLY A 243 -0.27 -12.52 -14.65
N VAL A 244 0.99 -12.58 -14.22
CA VAL A 244 1.47 -11.97 -12.97
C VAL A 244 1.49 -10.43 -13.03
N ALA A 245 1.50 -9.88 -14.24
CA ALA A 245 1.82 -8.49 -14.52
C ALA A 245 0.61 -7.66 -15.00
N ALA A 246 -0.44 -8.33 -15.51
CA ALA A 246 -1.71 -7.71 -15.86
C ALA A 246 -2.63 -7.60 -14.62
N PRO A 247 -3.30 -6.44 -14.41
CA PRO A 247 -4.26 -6.30 -13.31
C PRO A 247 -5.40 -7.30 -13.42
N ILE A 248 -5.69 -7.99 -12.31
CA ILE A 248 -6.88 -8.84 -12.17
C ILE A 248 -7.66 -8.32 -10.98
N CYS A 249 -8.83 -7.76 -11.27
CA CYS A 249 -9.65 -7.02 -10.29
C CYS A 249 -10.99 -7.68 -10.03
N CYS A 250 -11.05 -8.94 -10.42
CA CYS A 250 -12.18 -9.84 -10.29
C CYS A 250 -12.39 -10.19 -8.81
N SER A 251 -12.67 -11.46 -8.53
CA SER A 251 -12.72 -12.00 -7.19
C SER A 251 -11.41 -11.95 -6.40
N THR A 252 -10.26 -11.53 -6.96
CA THR A 252 -8.96 -11.61 -6.27
C THR A 252 -8.88 -10.76 -5.01
N VAL A 253 -9.32 -9.50 -5.07
CA VAL A 253 -9.34 -8.62 -3.90
C VAL A 253 -10.32 -9.16 -2.86
N LEU A 254 -11.55 -9.47 -3.28
CA LEU A 254 -12.56 -10.04 -2.39
C LEU A 254 -12.12 -11.38 -1.78
N TRP A 255 -11.37 -12.19 -2.53
CA TRP A 255 -10.81 -13.43 -2.06
C TRP A 255 -9.80 -13.21 -0.95
N LYS A 256 -8.89 -12.24 -1.12
CA LYS A 256 -7.96 -11.84 -0.07
C LYS A 256 -8.74 -11.35 1.16
N MET A 257 -9.75 -10.51 0.97
CA MET A 257 -10.59 -10.03 2.07
C MET A 257 -11.26 -11.18 2.82
N LEU A 258 -11.98 -12.06 2.12
CA LEU A 258 -12.60 -13.25 2.74
C LEU A 258 -11.57 -14.08 3.50
N SER A 259 -10.43 -14.40 2.87
CA SER A 259 -9.39 -15.22 3.50
C SER A 259 -8.74 -14.54 4.70
N ASP A 260 -8.58 -13.22 4.68
CA ASP A 260 -7.99 -12.45 5.78
C ASP A 260 -8.97 -12.34 6.95
N PHE A 261 -10.22 -11.96 6.68
CA PHE A 261 -11.26 -11.80 7.70
C PHE A 261 -11.59 -13.11 8.40
N VAL A 262 -11.76 -14.20 7.66
CA VAL A 262 -11.99 -15.54 8.24
C VAL A 262 -10.80 -15.99 9.09
N ARG A 263 -9.57 -15.75 8.63
CA ARG A 263 -8.37 -16.03 9.45
C ARG A 263 -8.36 -15.20 10.73
N GLY A 264 -8.74 -13.93 10.65
CA GLY A 264 -8.83 -13.03 11.81
C GLY A 264 -9.89 -13.50 12.82
N LEU A 265 -11.09 -13.82 12.36
CA LEU A 265 -12.17 -14.36 13.18
C LEU A 265 -11.76 -15.67 13.86
N ASN A 266 -11.17 -16.61 13.12
CA ASN A 266 -10.64 -17.86 13.67
C ASN A 266 -9.57 -17.62 14.74
N LYS A 267 -8.64 -16.67 14.51
CA LYS A 267 -7.58 -16.32 15.47
C LYS A 267 -8.15 -15.73 16.77
N LEU A 268 -9.29 -15.05 16.69
CA LEU A 268 -10.03 -14.53 17.84
C LEU A 268 -10.98 -15.56 18.48
N GLY A 269 -11.08 -16.77 17.91
CA GLY A 269 -12.02 -17.80 18.36
C GLY A 269 -13.49 -17.41 18.13
N LEU A 270 -13.76 -16.55 17.15
CA LEU A 270 -15.11 -16.06 16.86
C LEU A 270 -15.80 -16.94 15.83
N GLU A 271 -17.01 -17.38 16.18
CA GLU A 271 -17.87 -18.11 15.26
C GLU A 271 -18.39 -17.19 14.15
N TYR A 272 -18.47 -17.72 12.93
CA TYR A 272 -18.99 -17.00 11.77
C TYR A 272 -19.70 -17.97 10.80
N ARG A 273 -20.40 -17.39 9.81
CA ARG A 273 -20.94 -18.10 8.64
C ARG A 273 -20.71 -17.24 7.40
N ILE A 274 -20.23 -17.82 6.30
CA ILE A 274 -20.37 -17.15 5.00
C ILE A 274 -21.81 -17.30 4.51
N VAL A 275 -22.38 -16.22 3.99
CA VAL A 275 -23.81 -16.13 3.64
C VAL A 275 -24.01 -15.45 2.29
N ASP A 276 -25.28 -15.29 1.88
CA ASP A 276 -25.71 -14.46 0.74
C ASP A 276 -24.90 -14.65 -0.55
N GLY A 277 -24.41 -13.58 -1.16
CA GLY A 277 -23.74 -13.60 -2.47
C GLY A 277 -22.43 -14.39 -2.42
N THR A 278 -21.77 -14.37 -1.27
CA THR A 278 -20.56 -15.14 -1.00
C THR A 278 -20.83 -16.64 -0.98
N LEU A 279 -21.87 -17.08 -0.27
CA LEU A 279 -22.31 -18.47 -0.26
C LEU A 279 -22.83 -18.91 -1.63
N LEU A 280 -23.56 -18.05 -2.33
CA LEU A 280 -24.07 -18.30 -3.67
C LEU A 280 -22.93 -18.63 -4.64
N GLY A 281 -21.85 -17.84 -4.64
CA GLY A 281 -20.66 -18.10 -5.44
C GLY A 281 -20.01 -19.45 -5.10
N ALA A 282 -19.93 -19.79 -3.81
CA ALA A 282 -19.39 -21.08 -3.36
C ALA A 282 -20.17 -22.28 -3.92
N VAL A 283 -21.50 -22.20 -3.91
CA VAL A 283 -22.38 -23.28 -4.38
C VAL A 283 -22.45 -23.35 -5.90
N ARG A 284 -22.45 -22.19 -6.57
CA ARG A 284 -22.64 -22.10 -8.02
C ARG A 284 -21.38 -22.43 -8.81
N SER A 285 -20.25 -21.86 -8.41
CA SER A 285 -19.01 -21.89 -9.19
C SER A 285 -17.77 -22.20 -8.35
N LYS A 286 -17.92 -22.44 -7.04
CA LYS A 286 -16.81 -22.61 -6.08
C LYS A 286 -15.86 -21.41 -6.09
N ALA A 287 -16.40 -20.22 -6.34
CA ALA A 287 -15.67 -18.97 -6.52
C ALA A 287 -16.44 -17.81 -5.90
N ILE A 288 -15.80 -16.65 -5.75
CA ILE A 288 -16.53 -15.41 -5.49
C ILE A 288 -17.08 -14.90 -6.83
N ILE A 289 -18.31 -14.40 -6.81
CA ILE A 289 -18.98 -13.86 -7.99
C ILE A 289 -18.21 -12.61 -8.47
N PRO A 290 -17.69 -12.57 -9.69
CA PRO A 290 -16.69 -11.57 -10.10
C PRO A 290 -17.24 -10.15 -10.31
N TRP A 291 -18.57 -9.99 -10.38
CA TRP A 291 -19.23 -8.70 -10.51
C TRP A 291 -19.84 -8.18 -9.19
N THR A 292 -19.66 -8.88 -8.06
CA THR A 292 -20.11 -8.39 -6.75
C THR A 292 -19.12 -7.43 -6.12
N TYR A 293 -19.59 -6.55 -5.23
CA TYR A 293 -18.74 -5.57 -4.54
C TYR A 293 -18.15 -6.04 -3.22
N ASP A 294 -18.65 -7.16 -2.71
CA ASP A 294 -18.58 -7.50 -1.31
C ASP A 294 -18.37 -8.98 -1.01
N VAL A 295 -18.05 -9.20 0.26
CA VAL A 295 -18.04 -10.50 0.93
C VAL A 295 -19.01 -10.42 2.10
N ASP A 296 -19.84 -11.43 2.27
CA ASP A 296 -20.93 -11.47 3.26
C ASP A 296 -20.58 -12.46 4.37
N ILE A 297 -20.46 -11.96 5.59
CA ILE A 297 -20.15 -12.76 6.78
C ILE A 297 -21.21 -12.51 7.85
N ALA A 298 -21.92 -13.54 8.27
CA ALA A 298 -22.83 -13.47 9.40
C ALA A 298 -22.09 -13.83 10.70
N LEU A 299 -22.36 -13.05 11.75
CA LEU A 299 -21.79 -13.22 13.09
C LEU A 299 -22.93 -13.43 14.10
N PRO A 300 -22.76 -14.29 15.14
CA PRO A 300 -23.77 -14.41 16.19
C PRO A 300 -24.10 -13.06 16.81
N SER A 301 -25.37 -12.83 17.18
CA SER A 301 -25.85 -11.55 17.72
C SER A 301 -24.98 -10.93 18.82
N SER A 302 -24.46 -11.74 19.73
CA SER A 302 -23.58 -11.27 20.81
C SER A 302 -22.24 -10.74 20.30
N VAL A 303 -21.69 -11.35 19.25
CA VAL A 303 -20.43 -10.95 18.60
C VAL A 303 -20.66 -9.72 17.71
N TYR A 304 -21.74 -9.73 16.93
CA TYR A 304 -22.11 -8.65 16.01
C TYR A 304 -22.33 -7.32 16.75
N LYS A 305 -23.05 -7.36 17.88
CA LYS A 305 -23.37 -6.17 18.69
C LYS A 305 -22.20 -5.69 19.54
N ASN A 306 -21.15 -6.48 19.70
CA ASN A 306 -19.99 -6.11 20.52
C ASN A 306 -18.98 -5.28 19.70
N ALA A 307 -18.94 -3.97 19.94
CA ALA A 307 -18.01 -3.07 19.25
C ALA A 307 -16.54 -3.46 19.40
N SER A 308 -16.15 -4.10 20.52
CA SER A 308 -14.77 -4.53 20.75
C SER A 308 -14.30 -5.63 19.78
N THR A 309 -15.23 -6.41 19.22
CA THR A 309 -14.96 -7.40 18.17
C THR A 309 -14.23 -6.76 17.00
N TYR A 310 -14.74 -5.63 16.50
CA TYR A 310 -14.22 -4.98 15.30
C TYR A 310 -12.83 -4.37 15.53
N THR A 311 -12.62 -3.75 16.69
CA THR A 311 -11.30 -3.24 17.10
C THR A 311 -10.27 -4.37 17.23
N ALA A 312 -10.66 -5.50 17.83
CA ALA A 312 -9.78 -6.66 17.97
C ALA A 312 -9.43 -7.26 16.59
N LEU A 313 -10.42 -7.34 15.70
CA LEU A 313 -10.23 -7.85 14.34
C LEU A 313 -9.31 -6.93 13.52
N GLU A 314 -9.52 -5.62 13.57
CA GLU A 314 -8.67 -4.63 12.89
C GLU A 314 -7.21 -4.75 13.34
N LYS A 315 -6.98 -4.95 14.65
CA LYS A 315 -5.64 -5.16 15.21
C LYS A 315 -4.98 -6.44 14.71
N VAL A 316 -5.75 -7.53 14.58
CA VAL A 316 -5.27 -8.81 14.03
C VAL A 316 -4.95 -8.73 12.54
N LEU A 317 -5.59 -7.82 11.80
CA LEU A 317 -5.40 -7.64 10.36
C LEU A 317 -4.36 -6.56 9.99
N GLU A 318 -3.62 -6.04 10.98
CA GLU A 318 -2.34 -5.31 10.81
C GLU A 318 -2.36 -4.13 9.81
N ASN A 319 -3.15 -3.08 10.07
CA ASN A 319 -3.18 -1.80 9.30
C ASN A 319 -3.51 -1.93 7.79
N GLN A 320 -3.91 -3.12 7.33
CA GLN A 320 -4.37 -3.37 5.97
C GLN A 320 -5.85 -3.07 5.78
N TYR A 321 -6.60 -2.91 6.88
CA TYR A 321 -8.05 -2.74 6.85
C TYR A 321 -8.49 -1.64 7.79
N TYR A 322 -9.60 -0.99 7.45
CA TYR A 322 -10.44 -0.22 8.36
C TYR A 322 -11.69 -1.04 8.65
N ILE A 323 -12.09 -1.16 9.92
CA ILE A 323 -13.30 -1.88 10.29
C ILE A 323 -14.19 -0.98 11.15
N GLY A 324 -15.42 -0.73 10.69
CA GLY A 324 -16.34 0.13 11.42
C GLY A 324 -17.70 0.30 10.77
N MET A 325 -18.58 0.99 11.48
CA MET A 325 -19.93 1.32 11.04
C MET A 325 -19.84 2.28 9.85
N SER A 326 -20.15 1.78 8.65
CA SER A 326 -19.83 2.52 7.42
C SER A 326 -20.93 2.54 6.37
N PHE A 327 -22.04 1.84 6.58
CA PHE A 327 -23.23 1.88 5.72
C PHE A 327 -24.49 1.58 6.53
N MET A 328 -25.42 2.53 6.64
CA MET A 328 -26.72 2.33 7.33
C MET A 328 -26.60 1.62 8.70
N ASP A 329 -25.63 2.03 9.53
CA ASP A 329 -25.32 1.39 10.82
C ASP A 329 -24.98 -0.11 10.74
N MET A 330 -24.46 -0.56 9.60
CA MET A 330 -23.85 -1.87 9.42
C MET A 330 -22.32 -1.76 9.58
N PRO A 331 -21.69 -2.65 10.35
CA PRO A 331 -20.24 -2.77 10.40
C PRO A 331 -19.73 -3.34 9.08
N ARG A 332 -18.72 -2.68 8.49
CA ARG A 332 -18.03 -3.19 7.30
C ARG A 332 -16.52 -3.15 7.47
N GLY A 333 -15.85 -4.06 6.78
CA GLY A 333 -14.40 -4.06 6.59
C GLY A 333 -14.00 -3.50 5.23
N HIS A 334 -13.14 -2.49 5.20
CA HIS A 334 -12.62 -1.86 3.98
C HIS A 334 -11.12 -2.13 3.85
N ILE A 335 -10.67 -2.56 2.67
CA ILE A 335 -9.25 -2.78 2.40
C ILE A 335 -8.54 -1.43 2.14
N LEU A 336 -7.44 -1.18 2.87
CA LEU A 336 -6.66 0.07 2.84
C LEU A 336 -5.38 -0.04 1.99
N VAL A 337 -5.28 -1.11 1.21
CA VAL A 337 -4.14 -1.46 0.35
C VAL A 337 -4.67 -1.85 -1.03
N PRO A 338 -3.90 -1.64 -2.10
CA PRO A 338 -4.35 -1.96 -3.44
C PRO A 338 -4.43 -3.49 -3.61
N PRO A 339 -5.04 -3.98 -4.69
CA PRO A 339 -4.73 -5.31 -5.18
C PRO A 339 -3.23 -5.47 -5.40
N TYR A 340 -2.67 -6.60 -4.96
CA TYR A 340 -1.26 -6.93 -5.18
C TYR A 340 -1.03 -8.43 -5.26
N ILE A 341 0.11 -8.80 -5.83
CA ILE A 341 0.68 -10.16 -5.77
C ILE A 341 2.09 -10.08 -5.20
N ASP A 342 2.39 -10.93 -4.22
CA ASP A 342 3.74 -11.09 -3.72
C ASP A 342 4.51 -12.01 -4.68
N VAL A 343 5.55 -11.47 -5.31
CA VAL A 343 6.33 -12.17 -6.33
C VAL A 343 7.76 -11.62 -6.35
N ASN A 344 8.75 -12.49 -6.45
CA ASN A 344 10.13 -12.05 -6.70
C ASN A 344 10.22 -11.46 -8.11
N THR A 345 10.43 -10.15 -8.22
CA THR A 345 10.50 -9.47 -9.51
C THR A 345 11.91 -9.40 -10.08
N ALA A 346 12.95 -9.74 -9.29
CA ALA A 346 14.33 -9.70 -9.73
C ALA A 346 14.61 -10.42 -11.07
N PRO A 347 13.98 -11.58 -11.38
CA PRO A 347 14.15 -12.23 -12.68
C PRO A 347 13.68 -11.44 -13.90
N TYR A 348 12.95 -10.33 -13.71
CA TYR A 348 12.46 -9.48 -14.80
C TYR A 348 13.38 -8.27 -15.10
N PHE A 349 14.52 -8.18 -14.43
CA PHE A 349 15.49 -7.09 -14.57
C PHE A 349 16.89 -7.66 -14.89
N ASP A 350 17.63 -6.97 -15.77
CA ASP A 350 18.98 -7.34 -16.19
C ASP A 350 20.05 -6.87 -15.17
N GLY A 351 19.85 -7.24 -13.90
CA GLY A 351 20.75 -6.91 -12.79
C GLY A 351 20.38 -5.63 -12.01
N PRO A 352 21.21 -5.22 -11.04
CA PRO A 352 20.86 -4.17 -10.07
C PRO A 352 20.79 -2.75 -10.65
N GLU A 353 21.37 -2.52 -11.83
CA GLU A 353 21.35 -1.24 -12.52
C GLU A 353 20.17 -1.08 -13.49
N ASP A 354 19.54 -2.20 -13.89
CA ASP A 354 18.32 -2.16 -14.69
C ASP A 354 17.14 -1.75 -13.82
N LEU A 355 16.59 -0.56 -14.09
CA LEU A 355 15.38 -0.05 -13.46
C LEU A 355 14.13 -0.27 -14.31
N GLU A 356 14.31 -0.52 -15.60
CA GLU A 356 13.19 -0.59 -16.54
C GLU A 356 12.62 -2.01 -16.60
N GLY A 357 13.45 -3.05 -16.58
CA GLY A 357 12.99 -4.43 -16.68
C GLY A 357 12.27 -4.67 -18.01
N LYS A 358 13.02 -4.78 -19.10
CA LYS A 358 12.49 -4.82 -20.48
C LYS A 358 11.34 -5.81 -20.67
N THR A 359 11.41 -6.99 -20.03
CA THR A 359 10.39 -8.05 -20.11
C THR A 359 9.02 -7.60 -19.59
N LEU A 360 8.99 -6.63 -18.66
CA LEU A 360 7.78 -6.00 -18.14
C LEU A 360 7.10 -5.04 -19.13
N PHE A 361 7.65 -4.89 -20.34
CA PHE A 361 7.11 -4.16 -21.48
C PHE A 361 7.18 -5.00 -22.77
N SER A 362 7.07 -6.33 -22.65
CA SER A 362 6.95 -7.22 -23.80
C SER A 362 5.62 -7.00 -24.54
N SER A 363 5.59 -7.32 -25.84
CA SER A 363 4.38 -7.23 -26.68
C SER A 363 3.19 -7.96 -26.06
N ASP A 364 3.43 -9.15 -25.49
CA ASP A 364 2.40 -9.98 -24.88
C ASP A 364 1.76 -9.30 -23.66
N LEU A 365 2.57 -8.56 -22.90
CA LEU A 365 2.10 -7.83 -21.74
C LEU A 365 1.41 -6.51 -22.13
N GLU A 366 1.94 -5.80 -23.12
CA GLU A 366 1.27 -4.62 -23.69
C GLU A 366 -0.12 -4.99 -24.22
N GLU A 367 -0.22 -6.10 -24.94
CA GLU A 367 -1.49 -6.65 -25.42
C GLU A 367 -2.44 -7.03 -24.26
N ALA A 368 -1.91 -7.62 -23.18
CA ALA A 368 -2.71 -8.00 -22.02
C ALA A 368 -3.29 -6.80 -21.25
N VAL A 369 -2.60 -5.65 -21.24
CA VAL A 369 -3.05 -4.45 -20.51
C VAL A 369 -3.71 -3.40 -21.40
N LYS A 370 -3.71 -3.54 -22.73
CA LYS A 370 -4.22 -2.50 -23.63
C LYS A 370 -5.68 -2.10 -23.36
N GLY A 371 -6.52 -3.06 -22.98
CA GLY A 371 -7.93 -2.84 -22.65
C GLY A 371 -8.14 -2.11 -21.32
N MET A 372 -7.04 -1.87 -20.60
CA MET A 372 -6.98 -1.16 -19.32
C MET A 372 -6.26 0.19 -19.51
N LEU A 373 -6.05 0.67 -20.73
CA LEU A 373 -5.39 1.96 -20.94
C LEU A 373 -6.26 2.88 -21.82
N PRO A 374 -6.33 4.18 -21.52
CA PRO A 374 -5.79 4.85 -20.34
C PRO A 374 -6.53 4.43 -19.06
N VAL A 375 -5.86 4.60 -17.92
CA VAL A 375 -6.46 4.36 -16.60
C VAL A 375 -7.69 5.27 -16.42
N SER A 376 -8.79 4.70 -15.95
CA SER A 376 -10.08 5.39 -15.81
C SER A 376 -10.54 5.48 -14.36
N GLN A 377 -11.17 6.59 -14.00
CA GLN A 377 -11.83 6.79 -12.70
C GLN A 377 -13.05 5.88 -12.50
N TYR A 378 -13.63 5.37 -13.58
CA TYR A 378 -14.79 4.46 -13.56
C TYR A 378 -14.41 3.01 -13.28
N TRP A 379 -13.18 2.77 -12.88
CA TRP A 379 -12.75 1.45 -12.47
C TRP A 379 -13.13 1.18 -11.03
N ARG A 380 -13.31 -0.09 -10.69
CA ARG A 380 -13.69 -0.49 -9.35
C ARG A 380 -12.62 -0.03 -8.37
N GLN A 381 -12.99 0.87 -7.47
CA GLN A 381 -12.04 1.46 -6.54
C GLN A 381 -12.00 0.68 -5.22
N ARG A 382 -13.03 -0.15 -4.95
CA ARG A 382 -13.26 -0.75 -3.62
C ARG A 382 -13.84 -2.16 -3.65
N GLY A 383 -13.46 -2.94 -2.65
CA GLY A 383 -14.20 -4.10 -2.17
C GLY A 383 -14.38 -3.96 -0.66
N TYR A 384 -15.46 -4.52 -0.13
CA TYR A 384 -15.75 -4.47 1.31
C TYR A 384 -16.23 -5.83 1.83
N VAL A 385 -16.15 -6.03 3.15
CA VAL A 385 -16.78 -7.15 3.85
C VAL A 385 -17.97 -6.61 4.61
N ASP A 386 -19.16 -7.12 4.33
CA ASP A 386 -20.38 -6.83 5.08
C ASP A 386 -20.55 -7.87 6.20
N PHE A 387 -20.78 -7.35 7.40
CA PHE A 387 -21.13 -8.17 8.55
C PHE A 387 -22.64 -8.14 8.76
N TYR A 388 -23.23 -9.31 8.97
CA TYR A 388 -24.65 -9.47 9.23
C TYR A 388 -24.90 -10.03 10.63
N GLU A 389 -25.95 -9.55 11.29
CA GLU A 389 -26.40 -10.14 12.55
C GLU A 389 -27.07 -11.49 12.29
N ALA A 390 -26.54 -12.56 12.87
CA ALA A 390 -27.11 -13.88 12.82
C ALA A 390 -27.86 -14.22 14.12
N GLY A 391 -29.18 -14.42 13.99
CA GLY A 391 -29.98 -15.00 15.06
C GLY A 391 -29.72 -16.50 15.27
N GLN A 392 -30.29 -17.06 16.33
CA GLN A 392 -30.07 -18.45 16.75
C GLN A 392 -30.35 -19.46 15.63
N ALA A 393 -31.42 -19.27 14.85
CA ALA A 393 -31.78 -20.18 13.76
C ALA A 393 -30.73 -20.25 12.63
N LEU A 394 -30.02 -19.15 12.35
CA LEU A 394 -28.96 -19.13 11.34
C LEU A 394 -27.67 -19.76 11.86
N MET A 395 -27.42 -19.63 13.17
CA MET A 395 -26.26 -20.20 13.86
C MET A 395 -26.45 -21.67 14.26
N GLU A 396 -27.68 -22.20 14.20
CA GLU A 396 -28.00 -23.57 14.58
C GLU A 396 -27.39 -24.59 13.60
N GLY A 397 -26.28 -25.18 14.02
CA GLY A 397 -25.49 -26.09 13.19
C GLY A 397 -24.72 -25.36 12.09
N SER A 398 -23.99 -26.14 11.30
CA SER A 398 -23.17 -25.61 10.21
C SER A 398 -22.94 -26.66 9.13
N SER A 399 -22.52 -26.17 7.98
CA SER A 399 -21.98 -26.96 6.87
C SER A 399 -20.69 -26.32 6.38
N ILE A 400 -20.06 -26.95 5.39
CA ILE A 400 -18.83 -26.46 4.76
C ILE A 400 -19.11 -26.13 3.30
N ALA A 401 -18.73 -24.92 2.90
CA ALA A 401 -18.72 -24.49 1.51
C ALA A 401 -17.28 -24.30 1.04
N THR A 402 -17.04 -24.51 -0.26
CA THR A 402 -15.71 -24.39 -0.86
C THR A 402 -15.65 -23.20 -1.80
N ILE A 403 -14.68 -22.31 -1.59
CA ILE A 403 -14.36 -21.19 -2.48
C ILE A 403 -12.86 -21.24 -2.76
N ASN A 404 -12.46 -21.23 -4.04
CA ASN A 404 -11.06 -21.25 -4.47
C ASN A 404 -10.25 -22.37 -3.78
N ASN A 405 -10.85 -23.56 -3.69
CA ASN A 405 -10.29 -24.75 -3.03
C ASN A 405 -10.01 -24.61 -1.52
N LYS A 406 -10.51 -23.57 -0.83
CA LYS A 406 -10.53 -23.52 0.63
C LYS A 406 -11.94 -23.70 1.17
N GLN A 407 -12.00 -24.28 2.35
CA GLN A 407 -13.24 -24.57 3.07
C GLN A 407 -13.60 -23.44 4.03
N PHE A 408 -14.88 -23.09 4.07
CA PHE A 408 -15.45 -22.04 4.89
C PHE A 408 -16.70 -22.57 5.59
N VAL A 409 -16.91 -22.13 6.84
CA VAL A 409 -18.11 -22.49 7.59
C VAL A 409 -19.30 -21.70 7.06
N THR A 410 -20.41 -22.38 6.81
CA THR A 410 -21.67 -21.77 6.36
C THR A 410 -22.86 -22.40 7.09
N VAL A 411 -24.07 -21.91 6.81
CA VAL A 411 -25.31 -22.36 7.42
C VAL A 411 -25.55 -23.85 7.16
N LYS A 412 -26.30 -24.51 8.05
CA LYS A 412 -26.60 -25.94 7.95
C LYS A 412 -27.38 -26.28 6.67
N ASP A 413 -28.42 -25.51 6.37
CA ASP A 413 -29.32 -25.72 5.22
C ASP A 413 -29.08 -24.66 4.13
N VAL A 414 -28.04 -24.92 3.33
CA VAL A 414 -27.56 -24.02 2.27
C VAL A 414 -28.62 -23.82 1.17
N ASP A 415 -29.28 -24.89 0.72
CA ASP A 415 -30.29 -24.82 -0.34
C ASP A 415 -31.51 -24.00 0.09
N LYS A 416 -31.96 -24.16 1.35
CA LYS A 416 -33.06 -23.37 1.90
C LYS A 416 -32.74 -21.88 1.94
N MET A 417 -31.56 -21.50 2.47
CA MET A 417 -31.16 -20.09 2.53
C MET A 417 -31.07 -19.47 1.13
N LEU A 418 -30.36 -20.11 0.20
CA LEU A 418 -30.16 -19.56 -1.14
C LEU A 418 -31.47 -19.51 -1.94
N SER A 419 -32.37 -20.49 -1.79
CA SER A 419 -33.67 -20.46 -2.46
C SER A 419 -34.63 -19.42 -1.88
N MET A 420 -34.53 -19.11 -0.59
CA MET A 420 -35.27 -18.01 0.03
C MET A 420 -34.77 -16.64 -0.45
N ASN A 421 -33.45 -16.45 -0.53
CA ASN A 421 -32.86 -15.15 -0.86
C ASN A 421 -32.87 -14.86 -2.38
N TYR A 422 -32.70 -15.88 -3.21
CA TYR A 422 -32.50 -15.73 -4.66
C TYR A 422 -33.49 -16.51 -5.54
N GLY A 423 -34.43 -17.24 -4.94
CA GLY A 423 -35.40 -18.07 -5.65
C GLY A 423 -34.87 -19.47 -6.02
N LYS A 424 -35.77 -20.37 -6.43
CA LYS A 424 -35.46 -21.80 -6.69
C LYS A 424 -34.42 -22.02 -7.81
N ASN A 425 -34.24 -21.04 -8.70
CA ASN A 425 -33.30 -21.10 -9.83
C ASN A 425 -31.96 -20.42 -9.53
N TYR A 426 -31.62 -20.14 -8.27
CA TYR A 426 -30.41 -19.41 -7.86
C TYR A 426 -29.09 -19.95 -8.46
N ARG A 427 -29.04 -21.24 -8.80
CA ARG A 427 -27.87 -21.88 -9.42
C ARG A 427 -27.59 -21.36 -10.84
N GLN A 428 -28.57 -20.75 -11.50
CA GLN A 428 -28.40 -20.14 -12.81
C GLN A 428 -27.95 -18.68 -12.63
N PRO A 429 -26.79 -18.26 -13.18
CA PRO A 429 -26.37 -16.87 -13.13
C PRO A 429 -27.40 -15.96 -13.80
N ALA A 430 -27.77 -14.87 -13.13
CA ALA A 430 -28.61 -13.82 -13.70
C ALA A 430 -27.90 -13.09 -14.86
N LEU A 431 -26.58 -12.88 -14.74
CA LEU A 431 -25.74 -12.31 -15.79
C LEU A 431 -24.96 -13.43 -16.50
N LYS A 432 -25.16 -13.57 -17.81
CA LYS A 432 -24.42 -14.50 -18.68
C LYS A 432 -23.66 -13.69 -19.73
N GLY A 433 -22.36 -13.51 -19.52
CA GLY A 433 -21.52 -12.72 -20.44
C GLY A 433 -21.84 -11.21 -20.40
N GLU A 434 -21.19 -10.46 -21.29
CA GLU A 434 -21.37 -9.03 -21.58
C GLU A 434 -21.74 -8.11 -20.40
N TRP A 435 -20.98 -8.22 -19.32
CA TRP A 435 -21.00 -7.26 -18.22
C TRP A 435 -19.66 -6.55 -18.09
N SER A 436 -19.71 -5.24 -17.85
CA SER A 436 -18.63 -4.49 -17.23
C SER A 436 -18.88 -4.49 -15.74
N GLY A 437 -17.85 -4.73 -14.94
CA GLY A 437 -17.92 -4.61 -13.50
C GLY A 437 -18.48 -3.24 -13.16
N LEU A 438 -19.35 -3.22 -12.16
CA LEU A 438 -19.94 -1.97 -11.70
C LEU A 438 -18.78 -1.01 -11.34
N SER A 439 -18.91 0.25 -11.74
CA SER A 439 -18.02 1.32 -11.29
C SER A 439 -18.59 1.94 -10.02
N ASP A 440 -17.76 2.47 -9.13
CA ASP A 440 -18.23 3.21 -7.94
C ASP A 440 -19.12 4.42 -8.33
N HIS A 441 -19.05 4.88 -9.59
CA HIS A 441 -19.91 5.93 -10.15
C HIS A 441 -21.22 5.42 -10.75
N ASN A 442 -21.30 4.13 -11.03
CA ASN A 442 -22.52 3.41 -11.37
C ASN A 442 -22.96 2.67 -10.11
N GLY A 443 -23.31 3.43 -9.07
CA GLY A 443 -24.13 2.91 -7.98
C GLY A 443 -25.49 2.44 -8.51
N PRO A 444 -26.22 1.63 -7.73
CA PRO A 444 -27.44 0.94 -8.14
C PRO A 444 -28.51 1.84 -8.79
#